data_AF-A0A5C8LZ52-F1
#
_entry.id   AF-A0A5C8LZ52-F1
#
_cell.length_a   1.000
_cell.length_b   1.000
_cell.length_c   1.000
_cell.angle_alpha   90.00
_cell.angle_beta   90.00
_cell.angle_gamma   90.00
#
_symmetry.space_group_name_H-M   'P 1'
#
loop_
_entity.id
_entity.type
_entity.pdbx_description
1 polymer ?
#
loop_
_entity_poly.entity_id
_entity_poly.type
_entity_poly.pdbx_seq_one_letter_code
_entity_poly.pdbx_strand_id
1 'polypeptide(L)'
;MKKLKSDFSIKEIGTLRFYSGIIVGIGYCLIFNTLLRITLRLCNIGDNIEAMNWLNIINYEFSAYYLTLIGIASVGFSFCFTTYLWMSKPFATNRRKTLKLRMAQINPIWILFGTLLFLLRMFWFIAGVDLTIEKDFVYLGFMIPIFIYLYCWNLISDIYKSKKPFLITSLIIIIIGIILSGI
;
A
#
# COMPACT_ATOMS: atom_id res chain seq x y z
N MET A 1 -26.80 22.46 16.40
CA MET A 1 -25.35 22.67 16.12
C MET A 1 -24.83 21.57 15.19
N LYS A 2 -24.34 21.89 13.98
CA LYS A 2 -23.64 20.90 13.13
C LYS A 2 -22.43 20.39 13.90
N LYS A 3 -22.40 19.10 14.26
CA LYS A 3 -21.20 18.47 14.87
C LYS A 3 -20.07 18.55 13.86
N LEU A 4 -19.18 19.53 14.03
CA LEU A 4 -17.95 19.66 13.26
C LEU A 4 -17.09 18.40 13.50
N LYS A 5 -16.61 17.77 12.42
CA LYS A 5 -15.62 16.68 12.49
C LYS A 5 -14.42 17.15 13.33
N SER A 6 -13.89 16.28 14.19
CA SER A 6 -12.68 16.58 14.96
C SER A 6 -11.46 16.63 14.05
N ASP A 7 -10.46 17.41 14.43
CA ASP A 7 -9.20 17.48 13.68
C ASP A 7 -8.41 16.19 13.83
N PHE A 8 -7.76 15.77 12.74
CA PHE A 8 -6.84 14.64 12.77
C PHE A 8 -5.61 15.03 13.60
N SER A 9 -5.52 14.52 14.82
CA SER A 9 -4.46 14.83 15.78
C SER A 9 -4.08 13.62 16.62
N ILE A 10 -2.85 13.64 17.14
CA ILE A 10 -2.30 12.57 17.99
C ILE A 10 -3.15 12.37 19.25
N LYS A 11 -3.60 13.48 19.87
CA LYS A 11 -4.49 13.44 21.05
C LYS A 11 -5.81 12.77 20.74
N GLU A 12 -6.39 13.10 19.58
CA GLU A 12 -7.65 12.51 19.17
C GLU A 12 -7.45 11.01 18.93
N ILE A 13 -6.51 10.58 18.09
CA ILE A 13 -6.28 9.15 17.74
C ILE A 13 -5.86 8.32 18.98
N GLY A 14 -5.03 8.90 19.83
CA GLY A 14 -4.32 8.26 20.94
C GLY A 14 -2.85 8.09 20.58
N THR A 15 -1.96 8.52 21.47
CA THR A 15 -0.50 8.52 21.27
C THR A 15 0.04 7.14 20.89
N LEU A 16 -0.31 6.11 21.66
CA LEU A 16 0.13 4.75 21.42
C LEU A 16 -0.30 4.25 20.04
N ARG A 17 -1.57 4.42 19.68
CA ARG A 17 -2.11 4.00 18.37
C ARG A 17 -1.47 4.73 17.21
N PHE A 18 -1.21 6.02 17.39
CA PHE A 18 -0.62 6.86 16.35
C PHE A 18 0.79 6.39 16.02
N TYR A 19 1.66 6.28 17.03
CA TYR A 19 3.05 5.88 16.85
C TYR A 19 3.21 4.40 16.53
N SER A 20 2.43 3.51 17.16
CA SER A 20 2.45 2.09 16.79
C SER A 20 1.99 1.88 15.35
N GLY A 21 1.00 2.66 14.87
CA GLY A 21 0.57 2.68 13.48
C GLY A 21 1.69 3.02 12.51
N ILE A 22 2.55 3.97 12.86
CA ILE A 22 3.71 4.37 12.04
C ILE A 22 4.77 3.27 12.06
N ILE A 23 5.14 2.75 13.24
CA ILE A 23 6.16 1.70 13.39
C ILE A 23 5.76 0.44 12.62
N VAL A 24 4.52 -0.01 12.81
CA VAL A 24 3.97 -1.20 12.11
C VAL A 24 3.89 -0.94 10.61
N GLY A 25 3.50 0.26 10.18
CA GLY A 25 3.52 0.67 8.78
C GLY A 25 4.92 0.54 8.17
N ILE A 26 5.95 1.12 8.80
CA ILE A 26 7.33 1.03 8.32
C ILE A 26 7.78 -0.44 8.24
N GLY A 27 7.48 -1.24 9.27
CA GLY A 27 7.78 -2.67 9.28
C GLY A 27 7.16 -3.42 8.09
N TYR A 28 5.86 -3.24 7.86
CA TYR A 28 5.18 -3.85 6.70
C TYR A 28 5.68 -3.30 5.36
N CYS A 29 6.12 -2.03 5.31
CA CYS A 29 6.66 -1.45 4.11
C CYS A 29 7.94 -2.17 3.65
N LEU A 30 8.83 -2.49 4.58
CA LEU A 30 10.05 -3.28 4.29
C LEU A 30 9.71 -4.73 3.91
N ILE A 31 8.72 -5.33 4.59
CA ILE A 31 8.27 -6.70 4.30
C ILE A 31 7.69 -6.78 2.88
N PHE A 32 6.80 -5.86 2.49
CA PHE A 32 6.24 -5.86 1.13
C PHE A 32 7.30 -5.60 0.07
N ASN A 33 8.24 -4.68 0.32
CA ASN A 33 9.28 -4.37 -0.65
C ASN A 33 10.16 -5.58 -0.93
N THR A 34 10.60 -6.28 0.13
CA THR A 34 11.41 -7.50 0.00
C THR A 34 10.61 -8.63 -0.64
N LEU A 35 9.37 -8.85 -0.20
CA LEU A 35 8.50 -9.89 -0.75
C LEU A 35 8.25 -9.70 -2.25
N LEU A 36 7.86 -8.51 -2.69
CA LEU A 36 7.58 -8.23 -4.10
C LEU A 36 8.84 -8.34 -4.98
N ARG A 37 10.02 -7.91 -4.49
CA ARG A 37 11.29 -8.12 -5.19
C ARG A 37 11.63 -9.60 -5.34
N ILE A 38 11.43 -10.40 -4.29
CA ILE A 38 11.64 -11.85 -4.34
C ILE A 38 10.66 -12.49 -5.32
N THR A 39 9.37 -12.13 -5.27
CA THR A 39 8.35 -12.64 -6.19
C THR A 39 8.72 -12.34 -7.64
N LEU A 40 9.10 -11.10 -7.95
CA LEU A 40 9.51 -10.71 -9.31
C LEU A 40 10.75 -11.50 -9.78
N ARG A 41 11.72 -11.74 -8.89
CA ARG A 41 12.89 -12.58 -9.22
C ARG A 41 12.48 -14.03 -9.52
N LEU A 42 11.55 -14.59 -8.75
CA LEU A 42 11.03 -15.94 -8.97
C LEU A 42 10.29 -16.07 -10.31
N CYS A 43 9.49 -15.07 -10.69
CA CYS A 43 8.81 -15.05 -12.00
C CYS A 43 9.83 -15.12 -13.15
N ASN A 44 10.87 -14.29 -13.11
CA ASN A 44 11.91 -14.29 -14.14
C ASN A 44 12.75 -15.57 -14.19
N ILE A 45 12.89 -16.30 -13.06
CA ILE A 45 13.54 -17.62 -13.07
C ILE A 45 12.71 -18.61 -13.90
N GLY A 46 11.38 -18.56 -13.80
CA GLY A 46 10.48 -19.38 -14.63
C GLY A 46 10.73 -19.16 -16.12
N ASP A 47 10.69 -17.90 -16.55
CA ASP A 47 10.87 -17.54 -17.97
C ASP A 47 12.27 -17.92 -18.50
N ASN A 48 13.32 -17.77 -17.67
CA ASN A 48 14.69 -18.10 -18.09
C ASN A 48 14.98 -19.61 -18.12
N ILE A 49 14.25 -20.42 -17.34
CA ILE A 49 14.31 -21.89 -17.42
C ILE A 49 13.70 -22.35 -18.74
N GLU A 50 12.56 -21.77 -19.14
CA GLU A 50 11.95 -22.06 -20.44
C GLU A 50 12.85 -21.65 -21.62
N ALA A 51 13.57 -20.54 -21.50
CA ALA A 51 14.51 -20.05 -22.51
C ALA A 51 15.92 -20.70 -22.47
N MET A 52 16.17 -21.64 -21.55
CA MET A 52 17.46 -22.35 -21.36
C MET A 52 18.68 -21.42 -21.15
N ASN A 53 18.45 -20.22 -20.62
CA ASN A 53 19.43 -19.12 -20.60
C ASN A 53 19.95 -18.84 -19.18
N TRP A 54 20.80 -19.74 -18.68
CA TRP A 54 21.26 -19.80 -17.29
C TRP A 54 22.12 -18.59 -16.84
N LEU A 55 22.81 -17.92 -17.76
CA LEU A 55 23.64 -16.74 -17.48
C LEU A 55 22.81 -15.52 -17.04
N ASN A 56 21.58 -15.39 -17.52
CA ASN A 56 20.69 -14.27 -17.16
C ASN A 56 20.03 -14.42 -15.78
N ILE A 57 20.03 -15.63 -15.20
CA ILE A 57 19.46 -15.88 -13.86
C ILE A 57 20.30 -15.22 -12.77
N ILE A 58 21.63 -15.16 -12.96
CA ILE A 58 22.58 -14.67 -11.96
C ILE A 58 22.71 -13.14 -12.02
N ASN A 59 22.66 -12.55 -13.22
CA ASN A 59 22.88 -11.12 -13.46
C ASN A 59 21.58 -10.34 -13.72
N TYR A 60 20.44 -10.82 -13.24
CA TYR A 60 19.17 -10.14 -13.49
C TYR A 60 19.10 -8.80 -12.74
N GLU A 61 19.16 -7.70 -13.51
CA GLU A 61 18.92 -6.34 -13.01
C GLU A 61 17.46 -5.96 -13.23
N PHE A 62 16.82 -5.47 -12.18
CA PHE A 62 15.45 -4.96 -12.27
C PHE A 62 15.43 -3.64 -13.03
N SER A 63 14.45 -3.45 -13.93
CA SER A 63 14.21 -2.14 -14.51
C SER A 63 13.82 -1.13 -13.42
N ALA A 64 14.23 0.13 -13.61
CA ALA A 64 13.86 1.22 -12.70
C ALA A 64 12.33 1.35 -12.56
N TYR A 65 11.58 0.98 -13.59
CA TYR A 65 10.12 0.93 -13.57
C TYR A 65 9.59 -0.04 -12.49
N TYR A 66 10.03 -1.29 -12.49
CA TYR A 66 9.55 -2.26 -11.49
C TYR A 66 10.02 -1.92 -10.07
N LEU A 67 11.24 -1.39 -9.94
CA LEU A 67 11.76 -0.94 -8.64
C LEU A 67 10.93 0.20 -8.04
N THR A 68 10.58 1.21 -8.84
CA THR A 68 9.73 2.33 -8.41
C THR A 68 8.31 1.89 -8.13
N LEU A 69 7.74 1.01 -8.97
CA LEU A 69 6.41 0.44 -8.76
C LEU A 69 6.33 -0.35 -7.44
N ILE A 70 7.31 -1.21 -7.18
CA ILE A 70 7.40 -1.98 -5.93
C ILE A 70 7.57 -1.04 -4.73
N GLY A 71 8.42 -0.01 -4.84
CA GLY A 71 8.60 1.00 -3.80
C GLY A 71 7.28 1.66 -3.42
N ILE A 72 6.57 2.22 -4.39
CA ILE A 72 5.29 2.91 -4.20
C ILE A 72 4.20 1.95 -3.70
N ALA A 73 4.15 0.73 -4.25
CA ALA A 73 3.17 -0.28 -3.82
C ALA A 73 3.37 -0.73 -2.38
N SER A 74 4.61 -0.92 -1.96
CA SER A 74 4.94 -1.29 -0.57
C SER A 74 4.48 -0.23 0.42
N VAL A 75 4.65 1.05 0.05
CA VAL A 75 4.19 2.17 0.88
C VAL A 75 2.66 2.27 0.90
N GLY A 76 1.99 2.11 -0.25
CA GLY A 76 0.52 2.09 -0.32
C GLY A 76 -0.10 0.95 0.51
N PHE A 77 0.46 -0.26 0.40
CA PHE A 77 -0.02 -1.44 1.13
C PHE A 77 0.25 -1.33 2.64
N SER A 78 1.41 -0.83 3.03
CA SER A 78 1.73 -0.64 4.46
C SER A 78 0.85 0.43 5.12
N PHE A 79 0.45 1.46 4.36
CA PHE A 79 -0.47 2.48 4.87
C PHE A 79 -1.84 1.92 5.27
N CYS A 80 -2.27 0.78 4.72
CA CYS A 80 -3.47 0.07 5.18
C CYS A 80 -3.35 -0.36 6.65
N PHE A 81 -2.18 -0.87 7.07
CA PHE A 81 -1.92 -1.27 8.44
C PHE A 81 -1.83 -0.07 9.38
N THR A 82 -1.21 1.02 8.94
CA THR A 82 -1.21 2.28 9.68
C THR A 82 -2.63 2.79 9.90
N THR A 83 -3.46 2.77 8.86
CA THR A 83 -4.87 3.19 8.92
C THR A 83 -5.69 2.29 9.85
N TYR A 84 -5.51 0.97 9.77
CA TYR A 84 -6.13 0.02 10.69
C TYR A 84 -5.86 0.38 12.15
N LEU A 85 -4.59 0.65 12.49
CA LEU A 85 -4.19 0.98 13.86
C LEU A 85 -4.69 2.37 14.30
N TRP A 86 -4.64 3.37 13.43
CA TRP A 86 -5.19 4.70 13.72
C TRP A 86 -6.70 4.68 13.98
N MET A 87 -7.43 3.74 13.37
CA MET A 87 -8.89 3.61 13.52
C MET A 87 -9.32 2.66 14.63
N SER A 88 -8.38 2.00 15.32
CA SER A 88 -8.62 0.97 16.36
C SER A 88 -9.21 1.47 17.70
N LYS A 89 -10.14 2.43 17.65
CA LYS A 89 -10.84 2.95 18.83
C LYS A 89 -12.07 2.10 19.18
N PRO A 90 -12.12 1.49 20.38
CA PRO A 90 -13.22 0.61 20.77
C PRO A 90 -14.53 1.37 21.00
N PHE A 91 -14.45 2.59 21.55
CA PHE A 91 -15.61 3.42 21.87
C PHE A 91 -15.37 4.88 21.47
N ALA A 92 -16.30 5.45 20.73
CA ALA A 92 -16.40 6.88 20.52
C ALA A 92 -17.60 7.45 21.27
N THR A 93 -17.61 8.78 21.45
CA THR A 93 -18.69 9.51 22.13
C THR A 93 -20.08 9.34 21.49
N ASN A 94 -20.18 8.77 20.30
CA ASN A 94 -21.45 8.54 19.61
C ASN A 94 -21.45 7.22 18.82
N ARG A 95 -22.54 6.44 18.89
CA ARG A 95 -22.78 5.21 18.13
C ARG A 95 -22.47 5.34 16.65
N ARG A 96 -22.90 6.44 16.01
CA ARG A 96 -22.61 6.68 14.58
C ARG A 96 -21.11 6.82 14.28
N LYS A 97 -20.36 7.49 15.17
CA LYS A 97 -18.90 7.65 15.04
C LYS A 97 -18.20 6.31 15.29
N THR A 98 -18.67 5.52 16.26
CA THR A 98 -18.17 4.16 16.53
C THR A 98 -18.34 3.24 15.32
N LEU A 99 -19.50 3.26 14.66
CA LEU A 99 -19.71 2.46 13.45
C LEU A 99 -18.76 2.87 12.32
N LYS A 100 -18.59 4.17 12.08
CA LYS A 100 -17.64 4.67 11.07
C LYS A 100 -16.20 4.26 11.38
N LEU A 101 -15.77 4.33 12.64
CA LEU A 101 -14.43 3.90 13.06
C LEU A 101 -14.21 2.40 12.82
N ARG A 102 -15.18 1.55 13.15
CA ARG A 102 -15.08 0.10 12.91
C ARG A 102 -14.99 -0.23 11.42
N MET A 103 -15.81 0.44 10.60
CA MET A 103 -15.73 0.29 9.14
C MET A 103 -14.38 0.78 8.61
N ALA A 104 -13.92 1.96 9.04
CA ALA A 104 -12.63 2.51 8.66
C ALA A 104 -11.43 1.69 9.16
N GLN A 105 -11.61 0.89 10.21
CA GLN A 105 -10.61 -0.05 10.70
C GLN A 105 -10.54 -1.29 9.80
N ILE A 106 -11.66 -1.95 9.49
CA ILE A 106 -11.66 -3.23 8.75
C ILE A 106 -11.39 -3.02 7.25
N ASN A 107 -11.97 -1.97 6.66
CA ASN A 107 -11.93 -1.73 5.22
C ASN A 107 -10.51 -1.61 4.60
N PRO A 108 -9.51 -0.97 5.24
CA PRO A 108 -8.13 -0.93 4.74
C PRO A 108 -7.50 -2.32 4.59
N ILE A 109 -7.75 -3.22 5.55
CA ILE A 109 -7.25 -4.59 5.49
C ILE A 109 -7.97 -5.36 4.39
N TRP A 110 -9.30 -5.19 4.31
CA TRP A 110 -10.10 -5.87 3.30
C TRP A 110 -9.70 -5.46 1.88
N ILE A 111 -9.51 -4.17 1.61
CA ILE A 111 -9.07 -3.73 0.28
C ILE A 111 -7.67 -4.25 -0.05
N LEU A 112 -6.75 -4.26 0.91
CA LEU A 112 -5.40 -4.77 0.69
C LEU A 112 -5.43 -6.24 0.27
N PHE A 113 -6.05 -7.10 1.08
CA PHE A 113 -6.12 -8.53 0.76
C PHE A 113 -6.98 -8.83 -0.47
N GLY A 114 -8.07 -8.08 -0.67
CA GLY A 114 -8.87 -8.18 -1.89
C GLY A 114 -8.04 -7.87 -3.15
N THR A 115 -7.18 -6.84 -3.08
CA THR A 115 -6.29 -6.50 -4.19
C THR A 115 -5.22 -7.57 -4.40
N LEU A 116 -4.62 -8.09 -3.32
CA LEU A 116 -3.62 -9.16 -3.41
C LEU A 116 -4.21 -10.45 -4.00
N LEU A 117 -5.42 -10.84 -3.60
CA LEU A 117 -6.12 -12.00 -4.16
C LEU A 117 -6.47 -11.78 -5.64
N PHE A 118 -6.90 -10.58 -6.01
CA PHE A 118 -7.15 -10.24 -7.40
C PHE A 118 -5.87 -10.33 -8.24
N LEU A 119 -4.76 -9.74 -7.75
CA LEU A 119 -3.47 -9.81 -8.41
C LEU A 119 -2.95 -11.24 -8.53
N LEU A 120 -3.11 -12.07 -7.50
CA LEU A 120 -2.74 -13.49 -7.53
C LEU A 120 -3.54 -14.26 -8.60
N ARG A 121 -4.82 -13.95 -8.78
CA ARG A 121 -5.64 -14.59 -9.81
C ARG A 121 -5.27 -14.08 -11.22
N MET A 122 -5.00 -12.79 -11.35
CA MET A 122 -4.53 -12.19 -12.60
C MET A 122 -3.13 -12.69 -12.99
N PHE A 123 -2.29 -13.05 -12.03
CA PHE A 123 -0.97 -13.59 -12.29
C PHE A 123 -1.02 -14.82 -13.20
N TRP A 124 -1.92 -15.76 -12.94
CA TRP A 124 -2.09 -16.94 -13.80
C TRP A 124 -2.61 -16.61 -15.21
N PHE A 125 -3.42 -15.55 -15.34
CA PHE A 125 -3.90 -15.09 -16.64
C PHE A 125 -2.80 -14.39 -17.43
N ILE A 126 -2.02 -13.53 -16.77
CA ILE A 126 -0.93 -12.77 -17.38
C ILE A 126 0.25 -13.68 -17.71
N ALA A 127 0.56 -14.67 -16.87
CA ALA A 127 1.63 -15.64 -17.15
C ALA A 127 1.37 -16.49 -18.41
N GLY A 128 0.11 -16.60 -18.86
CA GLY A 128 -0.25 -17.27 -20.11
C GLY A 128 -0.20 -16.38 -21.36
N VAL A 129 0.19 -15.10 -21.23
CA VAL A 129 0.19 -14.11 -22.33
C VAL A 129 1.49 -13.30 -22.25
N ASP A 130 2.14 -13.01 -23.38
CA ASP A 130 3.36 -12.16 -23.45
C ASP A 130 3.08 -10.65 -23.19
N LEU A 131 2.26 -10.33 -22.20
CA LEU A 131 1.98 -8.96 -21.75
C LEU A 131 2.90 -8.59 -20.60
N THR A 132 3.52 -7.41 -20.70
CA THR A 132 4.36 -6.87 -19.61
C THR A 132 3.82 -5.54 -19.13
N ILE A 133 3.77 -5.34 -17.81
CA ILE A 133 3.22 -4.11 -17.23
C ILE A 133 4.01 -2.89 -17.73
N GLU A 134 5.34 -3.01 -17.83
CA GLU A 134 6.22 -1.94 -18.29
C GLU A 134 5.99 -1.55 -19.76
N LYS A 135 5.60 -2.46 -20.66
CA LYS A 135 5.38 -2.10 -22.08
C LYS A 135 3.94 -1.73 -22.36
N ASP A 136 2.99 -2.47 -21.78
CA ASP A 136 1.59 -2.41 -22.16
C ASP A 136 0.74 -1.56 -21.19
N PHE A 137 1.20 -1.38 -19.95
CA PHE A 137 0.41 -0.80 -18.85
C PHE A 137 1.20 0.15 -17.93
N VAL A 138 2.16 0.90 -18.49
CA VAL A 138 3.12 1.78 -17.76
C VAL A 138 2.45 2.56 -16.62
N TYR A 139 1.45 3.38 -16.94
CA TYR A 139 0.79 4.25 -15.94
C TYR A 139 -0.26 3.51 -15.12
N LEU A 140 -0.90 2.48 -15.71
CA LEU A 140 -1.95 1.71 -15.07
C LEU A 140 -1.43 0.88 -13.88
N GLY A 141 -0.18 0.41 -13.96
CA GLY A 141 0.49 -0.26 -12.83
C GLY A 141 0.51 0.59 -11.55
N PHE A 142 0.79 1.89 -11.68
CA PHE A 142 0.83 2.82 -10.54
C PHE A 142 -0.54 3.21 -10.00
N MET A 143 -1.62 3.00 -10.76
CA MET A 143 -2.96 3.36 -10.29
C MET A 143 -3.41 2.53 -9.09
N ILE A 144 -3.00 1.26 -9.01
CA ILE A 144 -3.37 0.35 -7.91
C ILE A 144 -2.89 0.87 -6.55
N PRO A 145 -1.59 1.13 -6.35
CA PRO A 145 -1.12 1.59 -5.04
C PRO A 145 -1.60 3.01 -4.70
N ILE A 146 -1.76 3.89 -5.70
CA ILE A 146 -2.36 5.21 -5.52
C ILE A 146 -3.82 5.07 -5.06
N PHE A 147 -4.61 4.22 -5.70
CA PHE A 147 -6.00 3.98 -5.36
C PHE A 147 -6.14 3.49 -3.91
N ILE A 148 -5.32 2.52 -3.49
CA ILE A 148 -5.34 1.99 -2.12
C ILE A 148 -5.00 3.07 -1.10
N TYR A 149 -3.98 3.88 -1.38
CA TYR A 149 -3.60 4.99 -0.52
C TYR A 149 -4.74 6.02 -0.38
N LEU A 150 -5.34 6.43 -1.50
CA LEU A 150 -6.46 7.36 -1.52
C LEU A 150 -7.70 6.79 -0.83
N TYR A 151 -7.96 5.49 -1.00
CA TYR A 151 -9.05 4.79 -0.32
C TYR A 151 -8.88 4.84 1.21
N CYS A 152 -7.68 4.57 1.72
CA CYS A 152 -7.38 4.70 3.14
C CYS A 152 -7.60 6.13 3.65
N TRP A 153 -7.17 7.14 2.89
CA TRP A 153 -7.42 8.54 3.24
C TRP A 153 -8.88 8.95 3.19
N ASN A 154 -9.65 8.40 2.25
CA ASN A 154 -11.08 8.64 2.19
C ASN A 154 -11.75 8.19 3.50
N LEU A 155 -11.42 7.00 3.99
CA LEU A 155 -11.89 6.47 5.28
C LEU A 155 -11.50 7.37 6.46
N ILE A 156 -10.26 7.88 6.48
CA ILE A 156 -9.79 8.81 7.51
C ILE A 156 -10.58 10.13 7.43
N SER A 157 -10.76 10.67 6.23
CA SER A 157 -11.43 11.96 5.97
C SER A 157 -12.92 11.94 6.31
N ASP A 158 -13.54 10.77 6.28
CA ASP A 158 -14.93 10.57 6.67
C ASP A 158 -15.16 10.77 8.17
N ILE A 159 -14.11 10.62 8.98
CA ILE A 159 -14.16 10.69 10.44
C ILE A 159 -13.53 11.99 10.94
N TYR A 160 -12.39 12.39 10.37
CA TYR A 160 -11.59 13.52 10.82
C TYR A 160 -11.41 14.57 9.73
N LYS A 161 -11.10 15.81 10.13
CA LYS A 161 -10.57 16.81 9.19
C LYS A 161 -9.10 16.51 8.93
N SER A 162 -8.78 16.11 7.70
CA SER A 162 -7.48 15.53 7.35
C SER A 162 -6.72 16.21 6.20
N LYS A 163 -7.19 17.35 5.67
CA LYS A 163 -6.59 17.98 4.47
C LYS A 163 -5.08 18.25 4.60
N LYS A 164 -4.63 18.83 5.73
CA LYS A 164 -3.20 19.11 5.98
C LYS A 164 -2.38 17.83 6.16
N PRO A 165 -2.77 16.89 7.06
CA PRO A 165 -2.10 15.59 7.20
C PRO A 165 -2.01 14.81 5.90
N PHE A 166 -3.07 14.82 5.08
CA PHE A 166 -3.09 14.16 3.79
C PHE A 166 -1.95 14.64 2.88
N LEU A 167 -1.81 15.96 2.70
CA LEU A 167 -0.74 16.54 1.87
C LEU A 167 0.65 16.21 2.40
N ILE A 168 0.85 16.32 3.71
CA ILE A 168 2.15 16.01 4.34
C ILE A 168 2.51 14.54 4.13
N THR A 169 1.59 13.62 4.40
CA THR A 169 1.86 12.19 4.22
C THR A 169 2.00 11.80 2.77
N SER A 170 1.32 12.48 1.83
CA SER A 170 1.47 12.22 0.39
C SER A 170 2.91 12.48 -0.05
N LEU A 171 3.49 13.60 0.40
CA LEU A 171 4.90 13.92 0.14
C LEU A 171 5.85 12.90 0.77
N ILE A 172 5.61 12.52 2.04
CA ILE A 172 6.42 11.51 2.73
C ILE A 172 6.39 10.18 1.97
N ILE A 173 5.24 9.77 1.45
CA ILE A 173 5.08 8.50 0.73
C ILE A 173 5.83 8.50 -0.60
N ILE A 174 5.81 9.63 -1.33
CA ILE A 174 6.61 9.76 -2.55
C ILE A 174 8.09 9.63 -2.22
N ILE A 175 8.57 10.33 -1.18
CA ILE A 175 9.98 10.29 -0.76
C ILE A 175 10.38 8.87 -0.33
N ILE A 176 9.59 8.22 0.53
CA ILE A 176 9.87 6.85 1.00
C ILE A 176 9.80 5.85 -0.17
N GLY A 177 8.85 6.02 -1.09
CA GLY A 177 8.73 5.18 -2.28
C GLY A 177 9.97 5.26 -3.17
N ILE A 178 10.54 6.46 -3.35
CA ILE A 178 11.81 6.67 -4.08
C ILE A 178 12.96 5.99 -3.33
N ILE A 179 13.12 6.25 -2.03
CA ILE A 179 14.17 5.62 -1.21
C ILE A 179 14.11 4.08 -1.30
N LEU A 180 12.90 3.51 -1.22
CA LEU A 180 12.69 2.06 -1.31
C LEU A 180 12.85 1.48 -2.71
N SER A 181 12.80 2.32 -3.75
CA SER A 181 13.13 1.89 -5.10
C SER A 181 14.63 1.60 -5.24
N GLY A 182 15.47 2.22 -4.39
CA GLY A 182 16.93 2.10 -4.46
C GLY A 182 17.54 2.99 -5.56
N ILE A 183 16.76 3.96 -6.05
CA ILE A 183 17.19 5.12 -6.83
C ILE A 183 17.55 6.23 -5.84
#